data_AF-A0A2E3HSD0-F1
#
_entry.id   AF-A0A2E3HSD0-F1
#
_cell.length_a   1.000
_cell.length_b   1.000
_cell.length_c   1.000
_cell.angle_alpha   90.00
_cell.angle_beta   90.00
_cell.angle_gamma   90.00
#
_symmetry.space_group_name_H-M   'P 1'
#
loop_
_entity.id
_entity.type
_entity.pdbx_description
1 polymer ?
#
loop_
_entity_poly.entity_id
_entity_poly.type
_entity_poly.pdbx_seq_one_letter_code
_entity_poly.pdbx_strand_id
1 'polypeptide(L)'
;MPVYFLEDLKEETIDNKYLAIVVATKRARQLNKRSIEQLNPSTKRAASVALDELFAGEIQFRERVEAIQEVDDDVSLDYLISMNSYDEAPEDDS
;
A
#
# COMPACT_ATOMS: atom_id res chain seq x y z
N MET A 1 -8.20 19.80 -21.81
CA MET A 1 -8.08 18.88 -20.65
C MET A 1 -9.37 18.07 -20.65
N PRO A 2 -9.30 16.73 -20.74
CA PRO A 2 -10.50 15.90 -20.77
C PRO A 2 -11.31 16.07 -19.47
N VAL A 3 -12.63 15.98 -19.60
CA VAL A 3 -13.59 15.95 -18.49
C VAL A 3 -14.04 14.49 -18.37
N TYR A 4 -14.00 13.95 -17.15
CA TYR A 4 -14.39 12.56 -16.88
C TYR A 4 -15.66 12.55 -16.03
N PHE A 5 -16.66 11.76 -16.43
CA PHE A 5 -17.86 11.53 -15.65
C PHE A 5 -17.76 10.17 -14.97
N LEU A 6 -18.17 10.08 -13.71
CA LEU A 6 -18.10 8.82 -12.97
C LEU A 6 -18.99 7.73 -13.58
N GLU A 7 -20.04 8.14 -14.29
CA GLU A 7 -20.92 7.27 -15.08
C GLU A 7 -20.18 6.55 -16.22
N ASP A 8 -19.02 7.07 -16.66
CA ASP A 8 -18.21 6.48 -17.73
C ASP A 8 -17.25 5.38 -17.21
N LEU A 9 -17.15 5.18 -15.88
CA LEU A 9 -16.39 4.07 -15.34
C LEU A 9 -17.05 2.76 -15.77
N LYS A 10 -16.23 1.78 -16.20
CA LYS A 10 -16.73 0.44 -16.47
C LYS A 10 -17.42 -0.09 -15.20
N GLU A 11 -18.73 -0.33 -15.33
CA GLU A 11 -19.54 -0.99 -14.31
C GLU A 11 -18.79 -2.23 -13.78
N GLU A 12 -18.86 -2.48 -12.47
CA GLU A 12 -18.17 -3.55 -11.72
C GLU A 12 -16.74 -3.25 -11.23
N THR A 13 -16.09 -2.16 -11.65
CA THR A 13 -14.70 -1.89 -11.22
C THR A 13 -14.61 -1.06 -9.94
N ILE A 14 -15.39 0.03 -9.82
CA ILE A 14 -15.36 0.98 -8.71
C ILE A 14 -16.72 1.68 -8.57
N ASP A 15 -17.53 1.29 -7.59
CA ASP A 15 -18.87 1.86 -7.38
C ASP A 15 -18.85 3.14 -6.51
N ASN A 16 -17.68 3.53 -6.00
CA ASN A 16 -17.53 4.66 -5.09
C ASN A 16 -16.67 5.78 -5.70
N LYS A 17 -17.27 6.96 -5.89
CA LYS A 17 -16.59 8.15 -6.43
C LYS A 17 -15.32 8.54 -5.68
N TYR A 18 -15.30 8.39 -4.36
CA TYR A 18 -14.12 8.71 -3.55
C TYR A 18 -13.04 7.67 -3.76
N LEU A 19 -13.42 6.39 -3.89
CA LEU A 19 -12.50 5.30 -4.17
C LEU A 19 -11.82 5.49 -5.54
N ALA A 20 -12.57 5.89 -6.57
CA ALA A 20 -12.04 6.19 -7.89
C ALA A 20 -10.93 7.26 -7.82
N ILE A 21 -11.18 8.34 -7.07
CA ILE A 21 -10.19 9.41 -6.85
C ILE A 21 -8.96 8.90 -6.09
N VAL A 22 -9.15 8.08 -5.06
CA VAL A 22 -8.05 7.48 -4.29
C VAL A 22 -7.18 6.56 -5.17
N VAL A 23 -7.80 5.77 -6.04
CA VAL A 23 -7.08 4.89 -6.99
C VAL A 23 -6.27 5.71 -7.98
N ALA A 24 -6.90 6.69 -8.64
CA ALA A 24 -6.21 7.58 -9.58
C ALA A 24 -5.05 8.34 -8.93
N THR A 25 -5.23 8.86 -7.70
CA THR A 25 -4.16 9.56 -6.99
C THR A 25 -3.02 8.63 -6.56
N LYS A 26 -3.32 7.41 -6.10
CA LYS A 26 -2.28 6.40 -5.81
C LYS A 26 -1.47 6.08 -7.07
N ARG A 27 -2.14 5.89 -8.21
CA ARG A 27 -1.47 5.64 -9.49
C ARG A 27 -0.61 6.82 -9.94
N ALA A 28 -1.13 8.04 -9.86
CA ALA A 28 -0.39 9.25 -10.20
C ALA A 28 0.90 9.39 -9.37
N ARG A 29 0.87 9.01 -8.08
CA ARG A 29 2.07 8.98 -7.23
C ARG A 29 3.10 7.95 -7.72
N GLN A 30 2.66 6.77 -8.16
CA GLN A 30 3.56 5.75 -8.74
C GLN A 30 4.24 6.26 -10.02
N LEU A 31 3.46 6.91 -10.90
CA LEU A 31 3.98 7.51 -12.12
C LEU A 31 5.00 8.61 -11.82
N ASN A 32 4.70 9.49 -10.87
CA ASN A 32 5.64 10.53 -10.45
C ASN A 32 6.93 9.98 -9.84
N LYS A 33 6.84 8.90 -9.05
CA LYS A 33 8.03 8.25 -8.48
C LYS A 33 8.97 7.75 -9.58
N ARG A 34 8.40 7.09 -10.60
CA ARG A 34 9.15 6.62 -11.79
C ARG A 34 9.67 7.77 -12.65
N SER A 35 8.93 8.86 -12.78
CA SER A 35 9.37 10.02 -13.55
C SER A 35 10.47 10.83 -12.87
N ILE A 36 10.60 10.78 -11.54
CA ILE A 36 11.77 11.38 -10.86
C ILE A 36 13.05 10.61 -11.20
N GLU A 37 12.95 9.29 -11.37
CA GLU A 37 14.06 8.44 -11.81
C GLU A 37 14.40 8.64 -13.30
N GLN A 38 13.43 9.10 -14.10
CA GLN A 38 13.60 9.34 -15.53
C GLN A 38 13.81 10.84 -15.80
N LEU A 39 15.00 11.23 -16.25
CA LEU A 39 15.43 12.63 -16.47
C LEU A 39 14.59 13.45 -17.50
N ASN A 40 13.50 12.89 -18.03
CA ASN A 40 12.63 13.54 -19.02
C ASN A 40 11.26 13.87 -18.41
N PRO A 41 10.89 15.17 -18.35
CA PRO A 41 9.54 15.54 -17.95
C PRO A 41 8.54 15.09 -19.03
N SER A 42 7.59 14.23 -18.64
CA SER A 42 6.46 13.86 -19.50
C SER A 42 5.61 15.10 -19.83
N THR A 43 5.12 15.18 -21.06
CA THR A 43 4.23 16.27 -21.53
C THR A 43 2.84 16.21 -20.90
N LYS A 44 2.44 15.05 -20.35
CA LYS A 44 1.14 14.84 -19.69
C LYS A 44 1.34 14.68 -18.18
N ARG A 45 0.56 15.43 -17.39
CA ARG A 45 0.59 15.33 -15.92
C ARG A 45 0.20 13.91 -15.49
N ALA A 46 0.92 13.36 -14.51
CA ALA A 46 0.67 12.00 -14.00
C ALA A 46 -0.78 11.77 -13.54
N ALA A 47 -1.44 12.80 -12.99
CA ALA A 47 -2.86 12.72 -12.63
C ALA A 47 -3.77 12.49 -13.85
N SER A 48 -3.48 13.12 -14.98
CA SER A 48 -4.26 12.90 -16.21
C SER A 48 -4.02 11.51 -16.79
N VAL A 49 -2.77 11.03 -16.79
CA VAL A 49 -2.44 9.66 -17.22
C VAL A 49 -3.17 8.63 -16.35
N ALA A 50 -3.13 8.80 -15.03
CA ALA A 50 -3.80 7.90 -14.10
C ALA A 50 -5.33 7.86 -14.27
N LEU A 51 -5.95 8.99 -14.62
CA LEU A 51 -7.37 9.03 -14.95
C LEU A 51 -7.66 8.30 -16.26
N ASP A 52 -6.86 8.50 -17.31
CA ASP A 52 -7.05 7.74 -18.55
C ASP A 52 -6.96 6.23 -18.34
N GLU A 53 -5.93 5.78 -17.62
CA GLU A 53 -5.74 4.36 -17.29
C GLU A 53 -6.92 3.81 -16.45
N LEU A 54 -7.47 4.62 -15.54
CA LEU A 54 -8.64 4.25 -14.74
C LEU A 54 -9.89 4.07 -15.61
N PHE A 55 -10.21 5.05 -16.46
CA PHE A 55 -11.39 5.02 -17.31
C PHE A 55 -11.27 4.02 -18.48
N ALA A 56 -10.04 3.69 -18.90
CA ALA A 56 -9.79 2.58 -19.82
C ALA A 56 -10.02 1.20 -19.17
N GLY A 57 -10.08 1.12 -17.84
CA GLY A 57 -10.18 -0.13 -17.08
C GLY A 57 -8.84 -0.88 -16.98
N GLU A 58 -7.72 -0.18 -17.18
CA GLU A 58 -6.36 -0.74 -17.05
C GLU A 58 -5.91 -0.82 -15.59
N ILE A 59 -6.62 -0.13 -14.70
CA ILE A 59 -6.38 -0.13 -13.25
C ILE A 59 -7.59 -0.73 -12.56
N GLN A 60 -7.34 -1.77 -11.78
CA GLN A 60 -8.35 -2.38 -10.93
C GLN A 60 -8.02 -2.11 -9.46
N PHE A 61 -9.01 -1.71 -8.68
CA PHE A 61 -8.92 -1.75 -7.24
C PHE A 61 -9.14 -3.19 -6.78
N ARG A 62 -8.16 -3.75 -6.09
CA ARG A 62 -8.35 -4.97 -5.30
C ARG A 62 -8.29 -4.57 -3.84
N GLU A 63 -9.35 -4.85 -3.11
CA GLU A 63 -9.33 -4.73 -1.66
C GLU A 63 -8.24 -5.67 -1.14
N ARG A 64 -7.36 -5.12 -0.31
CA ARG A 64 -6.31 -5.92 0.32
C ARG A 64 -7.03 -6.81 1.32
N VAL A 65 -7.20 -8.09 0.99
CA VAL A 65 -7.50 -9.12 1.98
C VAL A 65 -6.33 -9.05 2.96
N GLU A 66 -6.59 -8.60 4.17
CA GLU A 66 -5.65 -8.75 5.27
C GLU A 66 -5.46 -10.25 5.44
N ALA A 67 -4.35 -10.77 4.92
CA ALA A 67 -3.85 -12.03 5.43
C ALA A 67 -3.59 -11.73 6.91
N ILE A 68 -4.50 -12.18 7.77
CA ILE A 68 -4.21 -12.37 9.19
C ILE A 68 -3.00 -13.29 9.16
N GLN A 69 -1.82 -12.70 9.36
CA GLN A 69 -0.61 -13.45 9.55
C GLN A 69 -0.79 -14.06 10.93
N GLU A 70 -1.39 -15.26 10.97
CA GLU A 70 -1.32 -16.11 12.15
C GLU A 70 0.17 -16.21 12.47
N VAL A 71 0.58 -15.51 13.53
CA VAL A 71 1.91 -15.67 14.07
C VAL A 71 1.89 -17.06 14.65
N ASP A 72 2.57 -18.01 14.02
CA ASP A 72 2.76 -19.34 14.57
C ASP A 72 3.31 -19.17 16.00
N ASP A 73 2.50 -19.53 16.99
CA ASP A 73 2.84 -19.51 18.43
C ASP A 73 3.90 -20.58 18.80
N ASP A 74 4.71 -21.03 17.83
CA ASP A 74 5.79 -22.01 18.02
C ASP A 74 7.06 -21.37 18.62
N VAL A 75 6.96 -20.17 19.17
CA VAL A 75 8.00 -19.67 20.08
C VAL A 75 7.90 -20.45 21.38
N SER A 76 8.66 -21.54 21.47
CA SER A 76 8.76 -22.38 22.66
C SER A 76 8.93 -21.54 23.93
N LEU A 77 8.10 -21.81 24.95
CA LEU A 77 8.13 -21.14 26.25
C LEU A 77 9.56 -21.13 26.85
N ASP A 78 10.34 -22.18 26.57
CA ASP A 78 11.73 -22.33 26.99
C ASP A 78 12.65 -21.23 26.44
N TYR A 79 12.41 -20.74 25.22
CA TYR A 79 13.18 -19.64 24.63
C TYR A 79 12.89 -18.31 25.35
N LEU A 80 11.62 -18.07 25.69
CA LEU A 80 11.20 -16.87 26.43
C LEU A 80 11.71 -16.89 27.88
N ILE A 81 11.76 -18.06 28.51
CA ILE A 81 12.32 -18.23 29.86
C ILE A 81 13.83 -18.00 29.86
N SER A 82 14.55 -18.48 28.83
CA SER A 82 16.01 -18.28 28.72
C SER A 82 16.44 -16.82 28.56
N MET A 83 15.59 -15.98 27.98
CA MET A 83 15.88 -14.54 27.83
C MET A 83 15.57 -13.72 29.07
N ASN A 84 14.80 -14.26 30.02
CA ASN A 84 14.52 -13.62 31.31
C ASN A 84 15.44 -14.10 32.44
N SER A 85 16.39 -15.01 32.18
CA SER A 85 17.35 -15.49 33.17
C SER A 85 18.71 -14.82 33.05
N TYR A 86 18.74 -13.48 33.02
CA TYR A 86 19.93 -12.70 33.32
C TYR A 86 19.55 -11.58 34.31
N ASP A 87 19.66 -11.89 35.60
CA ASP A 87 20.18 -11.01 36.66
C ASP A 87 19.74 -11.55 38.04
N GLU A 88 20.42 -12.60 38.49
CA GLU A 88 20.66 -12.74 39.93
C GLU A 88 22.11 -12.30 40.12
N ALA A 89 22.29 -10.99 40.35
CA ALA A 89 23.56 -10.43 40.77
C ALA A 89 24.01 -11.16 42.04
N PRO A 90 25.29 -11.58 42.17
CA PRO A 90 25.79 -11.94 43.49
C PRO A 90 25.78 -10.66 44.32
N GLU A 91 24.81 -10.53 45.23
CA GLU A 91 24.92 -9.58 46.32
C GLU A 91 26.17 -9.95 47.11
N ASP A 92 27.12 -9.02 47.04
CA ASP A 92 28.31 -8.92 47.87
C ASP A 92 27.89 -8.99 49.34
N ASP A 93 28.26 -10.08 50.03
CA ASP A 93 28.07 -10.18 51.47
C ASP A 93 29.36 -10.64 52.15
N SER A 94 29.99 -9.65 52.81
CA SER A 94 30.93 -9.71 53.94
C SER A 94 32.41 -10.06 53.72
#